data_AF-A0A4P7UC40-F1
#
_entry.id   AF-A0A4P7UC40-F1
#
_cell.length_a   1.000
_cell.length_b   1.000
_cell.length_c   1.000
_cell.angle_alpha   90.00
_cell.angle_beta   90.00
_cell.angle_gamma   90.00
#
_symmetry.space_group_name_H-M   'P 1'
#
loop_
_entity.id
_entity.type
_entity.pdbx_description
1 polymer ?
#
loop_
_entity_poly.entity_id
_entity_poly.type
_entity_poly.pdbx_seq_one_letter_code
_entity_poly.pdbx_strand_id
1 'polypeptide(L)' 'MSGRLLAPSTLQSAWTTANKQLGLTATPHDLRHYFASAQIRGGQSIKVLQALLGHKSAMETWDTYGHLIGDEDPRSR' A
#
# COMPACT_ATOMS: atom_id res chain seq x y z
N MET A 1 -20.30 17.54 -11.61
CA MET A 1 -18.94 16.99 -11.70
C MET A 1 -18.95 15.90 -12.75
N SER A 2 -18.28 16.09 -13.89
CA SER A 2 -18.27 15.08 -14.96
C SER A 2 -17.52 13.84 -14.46
N GLY A 3 -18.15 12.67 -14.43
CA GLY A 3 -17.57 11.40 -13.98
C GLY A 3 -16.52 10.82 -14.95
N ARG A 4 -15.77 11.69 -15.63
CA ARG A 4 -14.77 11.30 -16.62
C ARG A 4 -13.52 10.83 -15.90
N LEU A 5 -13.01 9.68 -16.31
CA LEU A 5 -11.77 9.12 -15.77
C LEU A 5 -10.62 10.14 -15.91
N LEU A 6 -9.83 10.27 -14.85
CA LEU A 6 -8.59 11.05 -14.90
C LEU A 6 -7.64 10.42 -15.91
N ALA A 7 -7.04 11.26 -16.75
CA ALA A 7 -5.96 10.78 -17.61
C ALA A 7 -4.76 10.36 -16.74
N PRO A 8 -4.05 9.27 -17.09
CA PRO A 8 -2.87 8.84 -16.34
C PRO A 8 -1.81 9.94 -16.17
N SER A 9 -1.65 10.79 -17.19
CA SER A 9 -0.75 11.95 -17.17
C SER A 9 -1.13 12.98 -16.09
N THR A 10 -2.42 13.18 -15.83
CA THR A 10 -2.88 14.10 -14.78
C THR A 10 -2.45 13.63 -13.40
N LEU A 11 -2.60 12.32 -13.11
CA LEU A 11 -2.15 11.74 -11.86
C LEU A 11 -0.62 11.82 -11.73
N GLN A 12 0.10 11.51 -12.81
CA GLN A 12 1.56 11.58 -12.84
C GLN A 12 2.07 13.00 -12.57
N SER A 13 1.48 14.03 -13.21
CA SER A 13 1.87 15.42 -13.00
C SER A 13 1.59 15.90 -11.58
N ALA A 14 0.42 15.54 -11.02
CA ALA A 14 0.09 15.86 -9.65
C ALA A 14 1.07 15.19 -8.66
N TRP A 15 1.42 13.92 -8.90
CA TRP A 15 2.38 13.19 -8.09
C TRP A 15 3.77 13.80 -8.12
N THR A 16 4.29 14.10 -9.31
CA THR A 16 5.61 14.74 -9.46
C THR A 16 5.65 16.11 -8.77
N THR A 17 4.56 16.87 -8.84
CA THR A 17 4.44 18.16 -8.15
C THR A 17 4.49 17.99 -6.64
N ALA A 18 3.73 17.03 -6.09
CA ALA A 18 3.72 16.74 -4.66
C ALA A 18 5.10 16.31 -4.14
N ASN A 19 5.77 15.39 -4.86
CA ASN A 19 7.14 14.98 -4.55
C ASN A 19 8.11 16.17 -4.51
N LYS A 20 8.04 17.07 -5.51
CA LYS A 20 8.89 18.26 -5.57
C LYS A 20 8.64 19.20 -4.39
N GLN A 21 7.38 19.40 -4.00
CA GLN A 21 7.02 20.27 -2.88
C GLN A 21 7.50 19.72 -1.53
N LEU A 22 7.48 18.40 -1.37
CA LEU A 22 7.88 17.73 -0.12
C LEU A 22 9.35 17.30 -0.09
N GLY A 23 10.09 17.47 -1.20
CA GLY A 23 11.47 17.01 -1.32
C GLY A 23 11.61 15.48 -1.30
N LEU A 24 10.59 14.76 -1.78
CA LEU A 24 10.51 13.30 -1.74
C LEU A 24 10.80 12.68 -3.10
N THR A 25 11.31 11.45 -3.07
CA THR A 25 11.42 10.55 -4.23
C THR A 25 10.50 9.34 -4.05
N ALA A 26 9.22 9.59 -3.74
CA ALA A 26 8.23 8.54 -3.54
C ALA A 26 7.52 8.16 -4.84
N THR A 27 6.98 6.96 -4.89
CA THR A 27 6.14 6.43 -5.94
C THR A 27 4.73 6.18 -5.39
N PRO A 28 3.68 6.13 -6.24
CA PRO A 28 2.36 5.73 -5.79
C PRO A 28 2.34 4.32 -5.15
N HIS A 29 3.29 3.46 -5.51
CA HIS A 29 3.42 2.13 -4.93
C HIS A 29 3.86 2.18 -3.46
N ASP A 30 4.62 3.20 -3.06
CA ASP A 30 5.01 3.39 -1.65
C ASP A 30 3.80 3.68 -0.76
N LEU A 31 2.75 4.33 -1.29
CA LEU A 31 1.49 4.48 -0.56
C LEU A 31 0.78 3.14 -0.35
N ARG A 32 0.86 2.24 -1.34
CA ARG A 32 0.31 0.87 -1.22
C ARG A 32 1.07 0.07 -0.16
N HIS A 33 2.40 0.19 -0.13
CA HIS A 33 3.22 -0.42 0.92
C HIS A 33 2.94 0.18 2.30
N TYR A 34 2.80 1.50 2.41
CA TYR A 34 2.44 2.18 3.66
C TYR A 34 1.06 1.72 4.17
N PHE A 35 0.07 1.61 3.28
CA PHE A 35 -1.23 1.09 3.66
C PHE A 35 -1.14 -0.34 4.19
N ALA A 36 -0.38 -1.21 3.52
CA ALA A 36 -0.21 -2.59 3.96
C ALA A 36 0.48 -2.70 5.32
N SER A 37 1.58 -1.97 5.54
CA SER A 37 2.28 -1.96 6.83
C SER A 37 1.42 -1.40 7.95
N ALA A 38 0.66 -0.33 7.70
CA ALA A 38 -0.27 0.24 8.68
C ALA A 38 -1.36 -0.76 9.10
N GLN A 39 -1.88 -1.55 8.16
CA GLN A 39 -2.88 -2.58 8.45
C GLN A 39 -2.28 -3.75 9.26
N ILE A 40 -1.06 -4.19 8.92
CA ILE A 40 -0.35 -5.24 9.68
C ILE A 40 -0.10 -4.80 11.11
N ARG A 41 0.38 -3.56 11.31
CA ARG A 41 0.55 -2.96 12.64
C ARG A 41 -0.74 -2.87 13.44
N GLY A 42 -1.86 -2.69 12.74
CA GLY A 42 -3.20 -2.74 13.32
C GLY A 42 -3.68 -4.15 13.70
N GLY A 43 -2.87 -5.19 13.47
CA GLY A 43 -3.20 -6.58 13.74
C GLY A 43 -4.12 -7.22 12.69
N GLN A 44 -4.19 -6.65 11.48
CA GLN A 44 -5.05 -7.19 10.43
C GLN A 44 -4.51 -8.52 9.90
N SER A 45 -5.38 -9.52 9.79
CA SER A 45 -4.99 -10.82 9.22
C SER A 45 -4.63 -10.72 7.73
N ILE A 46 -3.71 -11.58 7.29
CA ILE A 46 -3.24 -11.63 5.89
C ILE A 46 -4.36 -11.88 4.91
N LYS A 47 -5.38 -12.66 5.30
CA LYS A 47 -6.53 -12.92 4.43
C LYS A 47 -7.34 -11.66 4.14
N VAL A 48 -7.53 -10.80 5.14
CA VAL A 48 -8.22 -9.52 4.95
C VAL A 48 -7.34 -8.55 4.16
N LEU A 49 -6.05 -8.47 4.48
CA LEU A 49 -5.13 -7.60 3.75
C LEU A 49 -5.03 -7.99 2.27
N GLN A 50 -5.02 -9.28 1.95
CA GLN A 50 -5.07 -9.80 0.58
C GLN A 50 -6.29 -9.26 -0.20
N ALA A 51 -7.47 -9.26 0.43
CA ALA A 51 -8.69 -8.74 -0.18
C ALA A 51 -8.64 -7.22 -0.38
N LEU A 52 -8.15 -6.48 0.62
CA LEU A 52 -8.01 -5.02 0.55
C LEU A 52 -7.02 -4.57 -0.53
N LEU A 53 -5.93 -5.33 -0.70
CA LEU A 53 -4.93 -5.06 -1.74
C LEU A 53 -5.39 -5.55 -3.12
N GLY A 54 -6.38 -6.45 -3.19
CA GLY A 54 -6.80 -7.08 -4.45
C GLY A 54 -5.77 -8.06 -5.01
N HIS A 55 -4.93 -8.64 -4.15
CA HIS A 55 -4.00 -9.70 -4.55
C HIS A 55 -4.76 -10.97 -4.89
N LYS A 56 -4.23 -11.76 -5.84
CA LYS A 56 -4.89 -12.98 -6.33
C LYS A 56 -4.86 -14.09 -5.29
N SER A 57 -3.83 -14.11 -4.44
CA SER A 57 -3.66 -15.13 -3.41
C SER A 57 -3.15 -14.53 -2.09
N ALA A 58 -3.38 -15.25 -0.99
CA ALA A 58 -2.81 -14.89 0.30
C ALA A 58 -1.28 -14.99 0.29
N MET A 59 -0.74 -15.91 -0.52
CA MET A 59 0.69 -16.11 -0.68
C MET A 59 1.37 -14.89 -1.29
N GLU A 60 0.78 -14.26 -2.32
CA GLU A 60 1.31 -13.01 -2.89
C GLU A 60 1.46 -11.89 -1.84
N THR A 61 0.50 -11.82 -0.90
CA THR A 61 0.55 -10.88 0.22
C THR A 61 1.61 -11.29 1.25
N TRP A 62 1.69 -12.58 1.56
CA TRP A 62 2.66 -13.14 2.49
C TRP A 62 4.10 -12.98 2.00
N ASP A 63 4.37 -13.25 0.72
CA ASP A 63 5.71 -13.13 0.14
C ASP A 63 6.20 -11.68 0.18
N THR A 64 5.28 -10.72 0.03
CA THR A 64 5.61 -9.28 0.06
C THR A 64 5.77 -8.75 1.48
N TYR A 65 4.86 -9.10 2.40
CA TYR A 65 4.74 -8.44 3.70
C TYR A 65 4.90 -9.35 4.92
N GLY A 66 5.08 -10.66 4.73
CA GLY A 66 5.17 -11.64 5.81
C GLY A 66 6.28 -11.33 6.81
N HIS A 67 7.36 -10.70 6.35
CA HIS A 67 8.46 -10.24 7.19
C HIS A 67 8.04 -9.20 8.25
N LEU A 68 6.96 -8.45 8.02
CA LEU A 68 6.44 -7.46 8.99
C LEU A 68 5.61 -8.10 10.11
N ILE A 69 5.05 -9.29 9.88
CA ILE A 69 4.14 -9.93 10.83
C ILE A 69 4.90 -10.52 12.02
N GLY A 70 6.09 -11.07 11.80
CA GLY A 70 6.93 -11.63 12.86
C GLY A 70 7.49 -10.57 13.82
N ASP A 71 7.64 -9.33 13.35
CA ASP A 71 8.09 -8.22 14.17
C ASP A 71 6.93 -7.55 14.93
N GLU A 72 5.71 -7.58 14.37
CA GLU A 72 4.59 -6.76 14.85
C GLU A 72 3.40 -7.54 15.45
N ASP A 73 3.30 -8.86 15.31
CA ASP A 73 2.22 -9.62 15.92
C ASP A 73 2.55 -10.00 17.38
N PRO A 74 1.93 -9.38 18.40
CA PRO A 74 2.13 -9.74 19.80
C PRO A 74 1.60 -11.14 20.16
N ARG A 75 0.87 -11.81 19.25
CA ARG A 75 0.38 -13.18 19.39
C ARG A 75 1.26 -14.21 18.69
N SER A 76 2.28 -13.76 17.96
CA SER A 76 3.24 -14.64 17.26
C SER A 76 4.41 -15.08 18.16
N ARG A 77 4.47 -14.58 19.40
CA ARG A 77 5.39 -15.02 20.47
C ARG A 77 4.70 -15.93 21.47
#